data_AF-A0A8W8JLR5-F1
#
_entry.id   AF-A0A8W8JLR5-F1
#
_cell.length_a   1.000
_cell.length_b   1.000
_cell.length_c   1.000
_cell.angle_alpha   90.00
_cell.angle_beta   90.00
_cell.angle_gamma   90.00
#
_symmetry.space_group_name_H-M   'P 1'
#
loop_
_entity.id
_entity.type
_entity.pdbx_description
1 polymer ?
#
loop_
_entity_poly.entity_id
_entity_poly.type
_entity_poly.pdbx_seq_one_letter_code
_entity_poly.pdbx_strand_id
1 'polypeptide(L)'
;MNRPRNLITLVNLLLFYAEVSAFTGCQKSILTVRHVASCPKDEVSWKAAAIKMNCDSITQNCAMSLGLSTPNHRFQYHCLVNSDKNATVEVCALNRFIFGFCAEFDINAAVVQENYDADCKTHNPPCPEFYDSAEAYKCKKSYF
;
A
#
# COMPACT_ATOMS: atom_id res chain seq x y z
N MET A 1 -28.94 11.20 48.31
CA MET A 1 -28.49 10.03 47.52
C MET A 1 -28.53 10.41 46.04
N ASN A 2 -27.41 10.91 45.49
CA ASN A 2 -27.28 11.20 44.06
C ASN A 2 -26.25 10.24 43.46
N ARG A 3 -26.72 9.35 42.59
CA ARG A 3 -25.91 8.36 41.87
C ARG A 3 -25.49 8.96 40.52
N PRO A 4 -24.19 9.13 40.22
CA PRO A 4 -23.75 9.77 38.97
C PRO A 4 -23.93 8.78 37.81
N ARG A 5 -25.06 8.90 37.09
CA ARG A 5 -25.36 8.15 35.85
C ARG A 5 -24.64 8.70 34.61
N ASN A 6 -23.84 9.76 34.74
CA ASN A 6 -23.24 10.47 33.60
C ASN A 6 -21.77 10.12 33.33
N LEU A 7 -21.08 9.40 34.22
CA LEU A 7 -19.66 9.05 34.01
C LEU A 7 -19.49 7.79 33.15
N ILE A 8 -20.45 6.86 33.22
CA ILE A 8 -20.40 5.56 32.51
C ILE A 8 -20.61 5.75 31.00
N THR A 9 -21.43 6.73 30.58
CA THR A 9 -21.71 7.00 29.17
C THR A 9 -20.52 7.64 28.44
N LEU A 10 -19.74 8.49 29.10
CA LEU A 10 -18.56 9.14 28.50
C LEU A 10 -17.39 8.17 28.26
N VAL A 11 -17.20 7.18 29.13
CA VAL A 11 -16.16 6.14 28.97
C VAL A 11 -16.45 5.23 27.77
N ASN A 12 -17.74 4.92 27.52
CA ASN A 12 -18.12 4.12 26.36
C ASN A 12 -17.91 4.87 25.03
N LEU A 13 -18.19 6.18 24.97
CA LEU A 13 -17.94 7.00 23.78
C LEU A 13 -16.46 7.11 23.43
N LEU A 14 -15.55 7.20 24.42
CA LEU A 14 -14.10 7.21 24.20
C LEU A 14 -13.56 5.87 23.68
N LEU A 15 -14.20 4.75 24.04
CA LEU A 15 -13.81 3.41 23.55
C LEU A 15 -14.24 3.16 22.10
N PHE A 16 -15.27 3.83 21.59
CA PHE A 16 -15.67 3.73 20.18
C PHE A 16 -14.76 4.49 19.21
N TYR A 17 -13.94 5.45 19.69
CA TYR A 17 -12.98 6.17 18.83
C TYR A 17 -11.66 5.42 18.61
N ALA A 18 -11.42 4.32 19.33
CA ALA A 18 -10.16 3.57 19.25
C ALA A 18 -10.06 2.60 18.06
N GLU A 19 -11.12 2.45 17.25
CA GLU A 19 -11.13 1.55 16.09
C GLU A 19 -11.04 2.28 14.74
N VAL A 20 -10.46 3.48 14.70
CA VAL A 20 -9.81 3.90 13.45
C VAL A 20 -8.50 3.14 13.41
N SER A 21 -8.55 1.91 12.87
CA SER A 21 -7.36 1.13 12.58
C SER A 21 -6.46 2.01 11.69
N ALA A 22 -5.45 2.63 12.30
CA ALA A 22 -4.35 3.21 11.55
C ALA A 22 -3.94 2.15 10.53
N PHE A 23 -3.86 2.54 9.27
CA PHE A 23 -3.54 1.66 8.16
C PHE A 23 -2.16 1.05 8.40
N THR A 24 -2.12 -0.06 9.11
CA THR A 24 -0.87 -0.57 9.65
C THR A 24 -0.09 -1.21 8.52
N GLY A 25 1.07 -0.66 8.23
CA GLY A 25 1.97 -1.21 7.22
C GLY A 25 2.57 -2.54 7.65
N CYS A 26 3.15 -3.23 6.68
CA CYS A 26 3.79 -4.51 6.89
C CYS A 26 5.28 -4.29 7.07
N GLN A 27 5.78 -4.35 8.31
CA GLN A 27 7.22 -4.14 8.56
C GLN A 27 8.13 -5.14 7.83
N LYS A 28 7.61 -6.33 7.48
CA LYS A 28 8.33 -7.27 6.60
C LYS A 28 8.60 -6.71 5.21
N SER A 29 7.80 -5.76 4.71
CA SER A 29 8.04 -5.08 3.44
C SER A 29 9.35 -4.29 3.43
N ILE A 30 9.68 -3.60 4.51
CA ILE A 30 10.90 -2.76 4.59
C ILE A 30 12.15 -3.61 4.28
N LEU A 31 12.20 -4.84 4.79
CA LEU A 31 13.33 -5.76 4.59
C LEU A 31 13.51 -6.21 3.13
N THR A 32 12.53 -5.93 2.27
CA THR A 32 12.54 -6.34 0.86
C THR A 32 12.84 -5.18 -0.08
N VAL A 33 12.92 -3.95 0.43
CA VAL A 33 13.10 -2.75 -0.38
C VAL A 33 14.42 -2.83 -1.16
N ARG A 34 14.33 -2.59 -2.47
CA ARG A 34 15.47 -2.45 -3.37
C ARG A 34 15.30 -1.18 -4.20
N HIS A 35 16.23 -0.25 -4.07
CA HIS A 35 16.25 0.91 -4.96
C HIS A 35 16.63 0.48 -6.37
N VAL A 36 15.85 0.91 -7.35
CA VAL A 36 16.08 0.63 -8.77
C VAL A 36 16.07 1.94 -9.55
N ALA A 37 16.72 1.94 -10.72
CA ALA A 37 16.75 3.12 -11.59
C ALA A 37 15.38 3.43 -12.21
N SER A 38 14.58 2.39 -12.49
CA SER A 38 13.24 2.54 -13.03
C SER A 38 12.40 1.30 -12.79
N CYS A 39 11.09 1.47 -12.69
CA CYS A 39 10.15 0.36 -12.62
C CYS A 39 9.83 -0.25 -13.99
N PRO A 40 9.39 -1.52 -14.03
CA PRO A 40 8.79 -2.14 -15.21
C PRO A 40 7.67 -1.28 -15.80
N LYS A 41 7.63 -1.16 -17.13
CA LYS A 41 6.67 -0.31 -17.88
C LYS A 41 5.59 -1.12 -18.61
N ASP A 42 5.66 -2.44 -18.53
CA ASP A 42 4.74 -3.37 -19.20
C ASP A 42 4.58 -4.66 -18.39
N GLU A 43 3.56 -5.45 -18.72
CA GLU A 43 3.22 -6.68 -18.00
C GLU A 43 4.31 -7.75 -18.07
N VAL A 44 5.04 -7.85 -19.20
CA VAL A 44 6.07 -8.87 -19.39
C VAL A 44 7.27 -8.56 -18.50
N SER A 45 7.76 -7.31 -18.52
CA SER A 45 8.84 -6.87 -17.64
C SER A 45 8.44 -6.92 -16.17
N TRP A 46 7.17 -6.60 -15.85
CA TRP A 46 6.65 -6.70 -14.49
C TRP A 46 6.63 -8.15 -13.99
N LYS A 47 6.12 -9.10 -14.79
CA LYS A 47 6.09 -10.52 -14.41
C LYS A 47 7.49 -11.07 -14.18
N ALA A 48 8.44 -10.72 -15.05
CA ALA A 48 9.83 -11.15 -14.90
C ALA A 48 10.45 -10.63 -13.59
N ALA A 49 10.22 -9.36 -13.25
CA ALA A 49 10.69 -8.76 -12.01
C ALA A 49 10.00 -9.38 -10.77
N ALA A 50 8.68 -9.58 -10.83
CA ALA A 50 7.91 -10.22 -9.77
C ALA A 50 8.39 -11.65 -9.47
N ILE A 51 8.64 -12.45 -10.51
CA ILE A 51 9.20 -13.81 -10.37
C ILE A 51 10.59 -13.75 -9.72
N LYS A 52 11.44 -12.83 -10.14
CA LYS A 52 12.78 -12.64 -9.57
C LYS A 52 12.73 -12.22 -8.11
N MET A 53 11.75 -11.41 -7.73
CA MET A 53 11.58 -10.94 -6.34
C MET A 53 10.96 -12.01 -5.43
N ASN A 54 10.13 -12.90 -6.00
CA ASN A 54 9.58 -14.09 -5.34
C ASN A 54 8.93 -13.82 -3.98
N CYS A 55 8.03 -12.85 -3.91
CA CYS A 55 7.39 -12.41 -2.67
C CYS A 55 6.62 -13.52 -1.94
N ASP A 56 6.10 -14.51 -2.68
CA ASP A 56 5.39 -15.66 -2.11
C ASP A 56 6.28 -16.55 -1.23
N SER A 57 7.61 -16.48 -1.40
CA SER A 57 8.56 -17.21 -0.55
C SER A 57 8.81 -16.55 0.82
N ILE A 58 8.29 -15.35 1.05
CA ILE A 58 8.56 -14.57 2.25
C ILE A 58 7.50 -14.87 3.31
N THR A 59 7.92 -15.52 4.39
CA THR A 59 7.05 -15.76 5.54
C THR A 59 6.71 -14.45 6.25
N GLN A 60 5.42 -14.10 6.25
CA GLN A 60 4.86 -12.94 6.93
C GLN A 60 3.42 -13.22 7.40
N ASN A 61 2.97 -12.48 8.40
CA ASN A 61 1.61 -12.57 8.96
C ASN A 61 0.84 -11.23 8.88
N CYS A 62 1.33 -10.28 8.11
CA CYS A 62 0.78 -8.93 7.98
C CYS A 62 -0.71 -8.95 7.62
N ALA A 63 -1.15 -9.70 6.61
CA ALA A 63 -2.58 -9.75 6.27
C ALA A 63 -3.45 -10.21 7.47
N MET A 64 -2.96 -11.20 8.23
CA MET A 64 -3.65 -11.73 9.42
C MET A 64 -3.63 -10.75 10.59
N SER A 65 -2.48 -10.14 10.87
CA SER A 65 -2.32 -9.14 11.93
C SER A 65 -3.18 -7.90 11.72
N LEU A 66 -3.59 -7.64 10.48
CA LEU A 66 -4.46 -6.53 10.11
C LEU A 66 -5.96 -6.90 10.09
N GLY A 67 -6.32 -8.16 10.35
CA GLY A 67 -7.69 -8.63 10.13
C GLY A 67 -8.10 -8.62 8.64
N LEU A 68 -7.13 -8.53 7.73
CA LEU A 68 -7.32 -8.42 6.28
C LEU A 68 -7.08 -9.74 5.56
N SER A 69 -7.16 -10.88 6.25
CA SER A 69 -7.04 -12.23 5.68
C SER A 69 -8.18 -12.56 4.73
N THR A 70 -8.23 -11.86 3.61
CA THR A 70 -9.12 -12.09 2.47
C THR A 70 -8.25 -12.39 1.25
N PRO A 71 -8.77 -13.12 0.25
CA PRO A 71 -8.01 -13.41 -0.98
C PRO A 71 -7.55 -12.14 -1.74
N ASN A 72 -8.05 -10.96 -1.37
CA ASN A 72 -7.75 -9.69 -2.00
C ASN A 72 -6.53 -8.96 -1.40
N HIS A 73 -5.99 -9.41 -0.25
CA HIS A 73 -4.80 -8.82 0.39
C HIS A 73 -3.65 -9.82 0.39
N ARG A 74 -2.87 -9.79 -0.68
CA ARG A 74 -1.74 -10.67 -0.96
C ARG A 74 -0.44 -9.91 -0.81
N PHE A 75 0.59 -10.60 -0.35
CA PHE A 75 1.94 -10.04 -0.24
C PHE A 75 2.67 -10.18 -1.57
N GLN A 76 2.63 -9.14 -2.39
CA GLN A 76 3.01 -9.20 -3.80
C GLN A 76 4.14 -8.25 -4.13
N TYR A 77 4.73 -8.45 -5.31
CA TYR A 77 5.72 -7.54 -5.85
C TYR A 77 5.07 -6.21 -6.26
N HIS A 78 5.71 -5.13 -5.85
CA HIS A 78 5.44 -3.78 -6.29
C HIS A 78 6.73 -3.15 -6.79
N CYS A 79 6.60 -2.24 -7.76
CA CYS A 79 7.63 -1.27 -8.05
C CYS A 79 7.02 0.13 -8.09
N LEU A 80 7.34 0.96 -7.10
CA LEU A 80 6.67 2.22 -6.79
C LEU A 80 7.68 3.35 -6.60
N VAL A 81 7.20 4.59 -6.66
CA VAL A 81 8.00 5.71 -6.13
C VAL A 81 7.98 5.67 -4.62
N ASN A 82 9.03 6.14 -3.96
CA ASN A 82 8.97 6.40 -2.52
C ASN A 82 8.19 7.69 -2.22
N SER A 83 7.82 7.90 -0.97
CA SER A 83 7.08 9.11 -0.54
C SER A 83 7.85 10.42 -0.75
N ASP A 84 9.20 10.38 -0.77
CA ASP A 84 10.02 11.56 -1.14
C ASP A 84 10.03 11.84 -2.65
N LYS A 85 9.51 10.92 -3.47
CA LYS A 85 9.43 10.98 -4.94
C LYS A 85 10.78 11.15 -5.64
N ASN A 86 11.87 10.85 -4.94
CA ASN A 86 13.22 10.98 -5.46
C ASN A 86 13.81 9.63 -5.90
N ALA A 87 13.13 8.51 -5.62
CA ALA A 87 13.59 7.18 -5.97
C ALA A 87 12.44 6.26 -6.38
N THR A 88 12.76 5.28 -7.22
CA THR A 88 11.93 4.09 -7.42
C THR A 88 12.43 2.92 -6.61
N VAL A 89 11.50 2.17 -6.04
CA VAL A 89 11.77 1.00 -5.20
C VAL A 89 10.98 -0.21 -5.68
N GLU A 90 11.65 -1.35 -5.78
CA GLU A 90 11.01 -2.66 -5.77
C GLU A 90 10.79 -3.09 -4.32
N VAL A 91 9.62 -3.66 -4.02
CA VAL A 91 9.25 -4.07 -2.66
C VAL A 91 8.21 -5.19 -2.71
N CYS A 92 8.26 -6.11 -1.75
CA CYS A 92 7.16 -7.02 -1.48
C CYS A 92 6.26 -6.39 -0.42
N ALA A 93 5.00 -6.15 -0.74
CA ALA A 93 4.06 -5.51 0.17
C ALA A 93 2.64 -6.05 -0.01
N LEU A 94 1.78 -5.77 0.96
CA LEU A 94 0.36 -6.06 0.78
C LEU A 94 -0.20 -5.16 -0.32
N ASN A 95 -0.83 -5.79 -1.31
CA ASN A 95 -1.53 -5.04 -2.34
C ASN A 95 -2.71 -4.27 -1.73
N ARG A 96 -2.97 -3.11 -2.32
CA ARG A 96 -4.09 -2.23 -2.02
C ARG A 96 -4.81 -1.87 -3.32
N PHE A 97 -6.09 -1.56 -3.19
CA PHE A 97 -6.81 -0.87 -4.23
C PHE A 97 -6.57 0.63 -4.11
N ILE A 98 -6.22 1.26 -5.22
CA ILE A 98 -5.85 2.67 -5.31
C ILE A 98 -6.93 3.41 -6.09
N PHE A 99 -7.33 4.58 -5.60
CA PHE A 99 -8.45 5.35 -6.15
C PHE A 99 -7.98 6.70 -6.67
N GLY A 100 -7.95 6.86 -7.99
CA GLY A 100 -7.71 8.13 -8.67
C GLY A 100 -6.29 8.74 -8.55
N PHE A 101 -5.43 8.22 -7.69
CA PHE A 101 -4.04 8.66 -7.55
C PHE A 101 -3.08 7.56 -7.99
N CYS A 102 -1.78 7.86 -8.02
CA CYS A 102 -0.78 6.81 -8.21
C CYS A 102 -0.43 6.17 -6.89
N ALA A 103 0.07 4.95 -6.99
CA ALA A 103 0.62 4.25 -5.85
C ALA A 103 2.04 4.72 -5.56
N GLU A 104 2.34 4.94 -4.29
CA GLU A 104 3.69 5.04 -3.73
C GLU A 104 3.90 3.98 -2.67
N PHE A 105 5.16 3.77 -2.31
CA PHE A 105 5.52 3.02 -1.11
C PHE A 105 6.12 3.97 -0.07
N ASP A 106 5.41 4.12 1.04
CA ASP A 106 5.93 4.81 2.21
C ASP A 106 6.82 3.84 2.99
N ILE A 107 8.12 4.07 2.94
CA ILE A 107 9.13 3.26 3.63
C ILE A 107 8.98 3.38 5.15
N ASN A 108 8.61 4.56 5.66
CA ASN A 108 8.50 4.83 7.09
C ASN A 108 7.25 4.15 7.67
N ALA A 109 6.14 4.22 6.94
CA ALA A 109 4.90 3.55 7.32
C ALA A 109 4.85 2.08 6.89
N ALA A 110 5.80 1.61 6.08
CA ALA A 110 5.88 0.26 5.50
C ALA A 110 4.64 -0.13 4.69
N VAL A 111 4.13 0.79 3.87
CA VAL A 111 2.82 0.63 3.25
C VAL A 111 2.73 1.18 1.84
N VAL A 112 1.93 0.50 1.02
CA VAL A 112 1.52 0.98 -0.30
C VAL A 112 0.29 1.86 -0.13
N GLN A 113 0.31 3.06 -0.69
CA GLN A 113 -0.76 4.06 -0.54
C GLN A 113 -0.89 4.96 -1.77
N GLU A 114 -1.95 5.75 -1.80
CA GLU A 114 -2.11 6.88 -2.73
C GLU A 114 -1.00 7.93 -2.52
N ASN A 115 -0.40 8.36 -3.62
CA ASN A 115 0.41 9.56 -3.71
C ASN A 115 -0.51 10.72 -4.08
N TYR A 116 -0.98 11.45 -3.07
CA TYR A 116 -1.92 12.55 -3.27
C TYR A 116 -1.36 13.75 -4.07
N ASP A 117 -0.04 13.80 -4.26
CA ASP A 117 0.61 14.81 -5.10
C ASP A 117 0.78 14.34 -6.55
N ALA A 118 0.37 13.12 -6.87
CA ALA A 118 0.43 12.53 -8.20
C ALA A 118 -0.97 12.05 -8.64
N ASP A 119 -1.73 12.95 -9.25
CA ASP A 119 -3.01 12.60 -9.89
C ASP A 119 -2.74 11.91 -11.24
N CYS A 120 -3.00 10.61 -11.29
CA CYS A 120 -2.71 9.81 -12.47
C CYS A 120 -3.88 9.70 -13.43
N LYS A 121 -5.01 10.30 -13.07
CA LYS A 121 -6.12 10.49 -14.01
C LYS A 121 -5.79 11.53 -15.07
N THR A 122 -4.79 12.40 -14.83
CA THR A 122 -4.33 13.39 -15.82
C THR A 122 -3.24 12.85 -16.77
N HIS A 123 -2.81 11.59 -16.60
CA HIS A 123 -1.81 10.97 -17.47
C HIS A 123 -2.37 10.66 -18.86
N ASN A 124 -1.48 10.47 -19.84
CA ASN A 124 -1.86 10.03 -21.19
C ASN A 124 -1.13 8.74 -21.60
N PRO A 125 -1.80 7.58 -21.65
CA PRO A 125 -3.19 7.36 -21.26
C PRO A 125 -3.37 7.48 -19.73
N PRO A 126 -4.59 7.81 -19.26
CA PRO A 126 -4.85 7.91 -17.83
C PRO A 126 -4.78 6.54 -17.16
N CYS A 127 -4.46 6.54 -15.87
CA CYS A 127 -4.68 5.37 -15.04
C CYS A 127 -6.16 4.99 -14.98
N PRO A 128 -6.48 3.70 -14.78
CA PRO A 128 -7.80 3.33 -14.33
C PRO A 128 -8.17 4.09 -13.05
N GLU A 129 -9.43 4.50 -12.93
CA GLU A 129 -9.94 5.21 -11.74
C GLU A 129 -9.75 4.38 -10.46
N PHE A 130 -9.79 3.06 -10.61
CA PHE A 130 -9.60 2.08 -9.55
C PHE A 130 -8.71 0.95 -10.08
N TYR A 131 -7.63 0.63 -9.37
CA TYR A 131 -6.72 -0.45 -9.76
C TYR A 131 -6.03 -1.11 -8.56
N ASP A 132 -5.58 -2.35 -8.75
CA ASP A 132 -4.71 -3.03 -7.80
C ASP A 132 -3.30 -2.42 -7.90
N SER A 133 -2.79 -1.89 -6.79
CA SER A 133 -1.45 -1.30 -6.69
C SER A 133 -0.29 -2.20 -7.17
N ALA A 134 -0.43 -3.52 -7.19
CA ALA A 134 0.56 -4.42 -7.79
C ALA A 134 0.67 -4.19 -9.30
N GLU A 135 -0.40 -3.70 -9.93
CA GLU A 135 -0.50 -3.39 -11.35
C GLU A 135 -0.16 -1.94 -11.70
N ALA A 136 0.53 -1.21 -10.82
CA ALA A 136 0.93 0.18 -11.05
C ALA A 136 1.79 0.39 -12.32
N TYR A 137 2.36 -0.67 -12.92
CA TYR A 137 3.02 -0.59 -14.23
C TYR A 137 2.07 -0.11 -15.34
N LYS A 138 0.75 -0.37 -15.21
CA LYS A 138 -0.29 0.11 -16.15
C LYS A 138 -0.41 1.65 -16.15
N CYS A 139 -0.02 2.28 -15.05
CA CYS A 139 -0.07 3.71 -14.81
C CYS A 139 1.19 4.48 -15.24
N LYS A 140 2.28 3.76 -15.54
CA LYS A 140 3.64 4.30 -15.45
C LYS A 140 4.32 4.72 -16.75
N LYS A 141 3.56 4.94 -17.83
CA LYS A 141 4.17 5.42 -19.09
C LYS A 141 4.90 6.77 -18.96
N SER A 142 4.67 7.55 -17.89
CA SER A 142 5.23 8.91 -17.75
C SER A 142 5.83 9.24 -16.38
N TYR A 143 6.04 8.26 -15.49
CA TYR A 143 6.53 8.57 -14.12
C TYR A 143 8.04 8.86 -14.03
N PHE A 144 8.80 8.53 -15.07
CA PHE A 144 10.23 8.83 -15.27
C PHE A 144 10.59 8.75 -16.76
#